data_AF-A0A644Y779-F1
#
_entry.id   AF-A0A644Y779-F1
#
_cell.length_a   1.000
_cell.length_b   1.000
_cell.length_c   1.000
_cell.angle_alpha   90.00
_cell.angle_beta   90.00
_cell.angle_gamma   90.00
#
_symmetry.space_group_name_H-M   'P 1'
#
loop_
_entity.id
_entity.type
_entity.pdbx_description
1 polymer ?
#
loop_
_entity_poly.entity_id
_entity_poly.type
_entity_poly.pdbx_seq_one_letter_code
_entity_poly.pdbx_strand_id
1 'polypeptide(L)' 'MAEPYPIGRIGQPEEIAHVICSLASPFNSYMTGSIVPVDGGLTAK' A
#
# COMPACT_ATOMS: atom_id res chain seq x y z
N MET A 1 -1.10 -16.15 -11.96
CA MET A 1 0.19 -16.37 -11.27
C MET A 1 0.36 -15.26 -10.25
N ALA A 2 0.34 -15.58 -8.96
CA ALA A 2 0.55 -14.64 -7.85
C ALA A 2 1.97 -14.74 -7.27
N GLU A 3 2.85 -15.45 -7.99
CA GLU A 3 4.21 -15.85 -7.63
C GLU A 3 5.17 -14.71 -7.24
N PRO A 4 5.09 -13.47 -7.80
CA PRO A 4 6.02 -12.41 -7.37
C PRO A 4 5.63 -11.77 -6.03
N TYR A 5 4.40 -11.95 -5.55
CA TYR A 5 3.91 -11.30 -4.34
C TYR A 5 4.10 -12.22 -3.13
N PRO A 6 4.89 -11.85 -2.09
CA PRO A 6 5.02 -12.66 -0.88
C PRO A 6 3.70 -13.02 -0.20
N ILE A 7 2.70 -12.15 -0.28
CA ILE A 7 1.35 -12.42 0.22
C ILE A 7 0.57 -13.46 -0.60
N GLY A 8 1.10 -13.90 -1.76
CA GLY A 8 0.57 -15.01 -2.55
C GLY A 8 -0.70 -14.71 -3.33
N ARG A 9 -1.08 -13.44 -3.49
CA ARG A 9 -2.26 -13.03 -4.28
C ARG A 9 -2.11 -11.66 -4.92
N ILE A 10 -2.96 -11.40 -5.90
CA ILE A 10 -3.16 -10.05 -6.47
C ILE A 10 -3.92 -9.19 -5.44
N GLY A 11 -3.46 -7.95 -5.29
CA GLY A 11 -4.14 -6.93 -4.48
C GLY A 11 -5.49 -6.52 -5.09
N GLN A 12 -6.44 -6.15 -4.24
CA GLN A 12 -7.72 -5.59 -4.66
C GLN A 12 -7.64 -4.05 -4.71
N PRO A 13 -8.38 -3.39 -5.61
CA PRO A 13 -8.41 -1.92 -5.69
C PRO A 13 -8.73 -1.24 -4.34
N GLU A 14 -9.59 -1.83 -3.53
CA GLU A 14 -10.03 -1.31 -2.24
C GLU A 14 -8.87 -1.24 -1.23
N GLU A 15 -7.89 -2.14 -1.33
CA GLU A 15 -6.72 -2.14 -0.46
C GLU A 15 -5.83 -0.92 -0.74
N ILE A 16 -5.72 -0.51 -2.01
CA ILE A 16 -5.01 0.70 -2.40
C ILE A 16 -5.81 1.95 -2.02
N ALA A 17 -7.12 1.95 -2.30
CA ALA A 17 -8.01 3.06 -1.98
C ALA A 17 -8.02 3.38 -0.48
N HIS A 18 -8.02 2.35 0.39
CA HIS A 18 -8.00 2.55 1.83
C HIS A 18 -6.73 3.28 2.29
N VAL A 19 -5.55 2.90 1.77
CA VAL A 19 -4.29 3.57 2.09
C VAL A 19 -4.27 5.00 1.58
N ILE A 20 -4.75 5.25 0.35
CA ILE A 20 -4.87 6.60 -0.21
C ILE A 20 -5.76 7.47 0.69
N CYS A 21 -6.96 7.00 1.03
CA CYS A 21 -7.89 7.73 1.88
C CYS A 21 -7.31 8.01 3.27
N SER A 22 -6.60 7.04 3.85
CA SER A 22 -5.91 7.22 5.13
C SER A 22 -4.85 8.32 5.01
N LEU A 23 -3.95 8.24 4.02
CA LEU A 23 -2.87 9.23 3.82
C LEU A 23 -3.40 10.64 3.51
N ALA A 24 -4.51 10.74 2.79
CA ALA A 24 -5.16 12.01 2.49
C ALA A 24 -5.97 12.57 3.68
N SER A 25 -6.15 11.79 4.75
CA SER A 25 -6.94 12.21 5.91
C SER A 25 -6.21 13.29 6.74
N PRO A 26 -6.94 14.14 7.47
CA PRO A 26 -6.34 15.17 8.32
C PRO A 26 -5.47 14.61 9.46
N PHE A 27 -5.62 13.32 9.78
CA PHE A 27 -4.81 12.65 10.80
C PHE A 27 -3.35 12.46 10.40
N ASN A 28 -3.03 12.58 9.11
CA ASN A 28 -1.67 12.45 8.58
C ASN A 28 -1.08 13.81 8.14
N SER A 29 -1.51 14.91 8.77
CA SER A 29 -1.13 16.28 8.39
C SER A 29 0.37 16.63 8.48
N TYR A 30 1.18 15.79 9.13
CA TYR A 30 2.63 15.96 9.23
C TYR A 30 3.43 14.97 8.36
N MET A 31 2.75 14.08 7.63
CA MET A 31 3.39 13.13 6.73
C MET A 31 3.61 13.79 5.36
N THR A 32 4.87 13.89 4.95
CA THR A 32 5.25 14.36 3.61
C THR A 32 6.57 13.71 3.17
N GLY A 33 6.82 13.68 1.86
CA GLY A 33 8.07 13.17 1.26
C GLY A 33 8.34 11.67 1.43
N SER A 34 7.38 10.90 1.95
CA SER A 34 7.52 9.47 2.23
C SER A 34 6.79 8.62 1.19
N ILE A 35 7.35 7.44 0.89
CA ILE A 35 6.71 6.43 0.04
C ILE A 35 6.14 5.34 0.94
N VAL A 36 4.84 5.03 0.76
CA VAL A 36 4.16 3.93 1.48
C VAL A 36 3.90 2.79 0.49
N PRO A 37 4.69 1.70 0.52
CA PRO A 37 4.48 0.57 -0.38
C PRO A 37 3.22 -0.21 -0.01
N VAL A 38 2.38 -0.48 -1.02
CA VAL A 38 1.19 -1.34 -0.92
C VAL A 38 1.26 -2.37 -2.04
N ASP A 39 2.21 -3.30 -1.92
CA ASP A 39 2.68 -4.14 -3.03
C ASP A 39 2.67 -5.64 -2.72
N GLY A 40 1.97 -6.05 -1.67
CA GLY A 40 1.91 -7.45 -1.25
C GLY A 40 3.26 -8.02 -0.77
N GLY A 41 4.21 -7.16 -0.41
CA GLY A 41 5.55 -7.52 0.09
C GLY A 41 6.64 -7.51 -0.98
N LEU A 42 6.36 -7.05 -2.19
CA LEU A 42 7.31 -7.10 -3.31
C LEU A 42 8.62 -6.36 -3.01
N THR A 43 8.55 -5.21 -2.33
CA THR A 43 9.71 -4.37 -1.95
C THR A 43 10.36 -4.76 -0.61
N ALA A 44 9.79 -5.70 0.14
CA ALA A 44 10.29 -6.10 1.46
C ALA A 44 11.32 -7.25 1.42
N LYS A 45 11.68 -7.74 0.23
CA LYS A 45 12.66 -8.81 0.01
C LYS A 45 14.09 -8.29 -0.10
#